data_AF-A0A8J8IVR8-F1
#
_entry.id   AF-A0A8J8IVR8-F1
#
_cell.length_a   1.000
_cell.length_b   1.000
_cell.length_c   1.000
_cell.angle_alpha   90.00
_cell.angle_beta   90.00
_cell.angle_gamma   90.00
#
_symmetry.space_group_name_H-M   'P 1'
#
loop_
_entity.id
_entity.type
_entity.pdbx_description
1 polymer ?
#
loop_
_entity_poly.entity_id
_entity_poly.type
_entity_poly.pdbx_seq_one_letter_code
_entity_poly.pdbx_strand_id
1 'polypeptide(L)' 'MVELEKKIEKALFEARPYVEYFDKLKETINELREKADDEKEFRKLLEEEISKAQEPFKTDLKIFLQKFEAL' A
#
# COMPACT_ATOMS: atom_id res chain seq x y z
N MET A 1 12.71 -9.96 2.54
CA MET A 1 12.91 -8.54 2.15
C MET A 1 12.65 -8.34 0.66
N VAL A 2 13.39 -8.98 -0.24
CA VAL A 2 13.20 -8.83 -1.71
C VAL A 2 11.81 -9.26 -2.22
N GLU A 3 11.18 -10.26 -1.61
CA GLU A 3 9.85 -10.74 -2.04
C GLU A 3 8.73 -9.75 -1.70
N LEU A 4 8.80 -9.10 -0.53
CA LEU A 4 7.85 -8.08 -0.12
C LEU A 4 7.93 -6.85 -1.02
N GLU A 5 9.13 -6.38 -1.36
CA GLU A 5 9.34 -5.28 -2.30
C GLU A 5 8.73 -5.59 -3.68
N LYS A 6 8.97 -6.77 -4.22
CA LYS A 6 8.37 -7.19 -5.50
C LYS A 6 6.85 -7.23 -5.43
N LYS A 7 6.29 -7.72 -4.32
CA LYS A 7 4.84 -7.77 -4.10
C LYS A 7 4.24 -6.36 -4.04
N ILE A 8 4.89 -5.44 -3.33
CA ILE A 8 4.50 -4.03 -3.24
C ILE A 8 4.55 -3.35 -4.61
N GLU A 9 5.64 -3.51 -5.37
CA GLU A 9 5.78 -2.91 -6.70
C GLU A 9 4.70 -3.40 -7.65
N LYS A 10 4.40 -4.71 -7.63
CA LYS A 10 3.34 -5.29 -8.45
C LYS A 10 1.96 -4.80 -8.03
N ALA A 11 1.68 -4.72 -6.73
CA ALA A 11 0.42 -4.18 -6.23
C ALA A 11 0.23 -2.69 -6.59
N LEU A 12 1.29 -1.87 -6.50
CA LEU A 12 1.27 -0.48 -6.96
C LEU A 12 0.98 -0.39 -8.46
N PHE A 13 1.64 -1.23 -9.27
CA PHE A 13 1.40 -1.29 -10.71
C PHE A 13 -0.06 -1.64 -11.05
N GLU A 14 -0.63 -2.64 -10.38
CA GLU A 14 -2.01 -3.06 -10.58
C GLU A 14 -3.04 -2.05 -10.03
N ALA A 15 -2.69 -1.28 -8.99
CA ALA A 15 -3.54 -0.24 -8.42
C ALA A 15 -3.56 1.03 -9.27
N ARG A 16 -2.47 1.34 -9.99
CA ARG A 16 -2.28 2.58 -10.77
C ARG A 16 -3.48 3.04 -11.62
N PRO A 17 -4.19 2.19 -12.38
CA PRO A 17 -5.33 2.65 -13.20
C PRO A 17 -6.59 2.97 -12.39
N TYR A 18 -6.62 2.68 -11.08
CA TYR A 18 -7.80 2.82 -10.23
C TYR A 18 -7.68 3.93 -9.18
N VAL A 19 -6.47 4.45 -8.95
CA VAL A 19 -6.18 5.38 -7.86
C VAL A 19 -6.03 6.80 -8.38
N GLU A 20 -6.50 7.77 -7.60
CA GLU A 20 -6.50 9.18 -7.98
C GLU A 20 -5.17 9.86 -7.59
N TYR A 21 -4.61 9.51 -6.43
CA TYR A 21 -3.40 10.12 -5.86
C TYR A 21 -2.22 9.13 -5.89
N PHE A 22 -1.88 8.59 -7.06
CA PHE A 22 -0.87 7.54 -7.21
C PHE A 22 0.50 7.90 -6.60
N ASP A 23 0.99 9.13 -6.83
CA ASP A 23 2.31 9.53 -6.31
C ASP A 23 2.31 9.56 -4.78
N LYS A 24 1.27 10.15 -4.17
CA LYS A 24 1.09 10.16 -2.71
C LYS A 24 0.94 8.74 -2.15
N LEU A 25 0.20 7.87 -2.83
CA LEU A 25 0.05 6.47 -2.46
C LEU A 25 1.41 5.77 -2.47
N LYS A 26 2.18 5.93 -3.55
CA LYS A 26 3.51 5.33 -3.67
C LYS A 26 4.46 5.80 -2.57
N GLU A 27 4.49 7.10 -2.28
CA GLU A 27 5.27 7.65 -1.16
C GLU A 27 4.87 7.02 0.17
N THR A 28 3.57 7.00 0.46
CA THR A 28 3.03 6.42 1.69
C THR A 28 3.42 4.95 1.82
N ILE A 29 3.23 4.15 0.77
CA ILE A 29 3.56 2.73 0.77
C ILE A 29 5.06 2.48 0.97
N ASN A 30 5.93 3.29 0.37
CA ASN A 30 7.37 3.19 0.56
C ASN A 30 7.77 3.51 2.01
N GLU A 31 7.21 4.56 2.61
CA GLU A 31 7.46 4.89 4.02
C GLU A 31 7.00 3.77 4.97
N LEU A 32 5.86 3.13 4.69
CA LEU A 32 5.39 2.00 5.48
C LEU A 32 6.29 0.78 5.30
N ARG A 33 6.81 0.55 4.09
CA ARG A 33 7.73 -0.55 3.80
C ARG A 33 9.07 -0.41 4.54
N GLU A 34 9.62 0.80 4.61
CA GLU A 34 10.85 1.09 5.35
C GLU A 34 10.70 0.86 6.86
N LYS A 35 9.49 1.02 7.40
CA LYS A 35 9.15 0.80 8.81
C LYS A 35 8.81 -0.65 9.15
N ALA A 36 8.66 -1.51 8.15
CA ALA A 36 8.23 -2.90 8.34
C ALA A 36 9.39 -3.89 8.14
N ASP A 37 9.57 -4.80 9.10
CA ASP A 37 10.54 -5.88 9.00
C ASP A 37 10.04 -7.01 8.08
N ASP A 38 8.73 -7.27 8.09
CA ASP A 38 8.08 -8.32 7.31
C ASP A 38 6.70 -7.91 6.73
N GLU A 39 6.10 -8.83 5.97
CA GLU A 39 4.80 -8.60 5.31
C GLU A 39 3.66 -8.41 6.32
N LYS A 40 3.70 -9.11 7.46
CA LYS A 40 2.66 -9.04 8.48
C LYS A 40 2.69 -7.67 9.16
N GLU A 41 3.89 -7.16 9.46
CA GLU A 41 4.06 -5.82 10.01
C GLU A 41 3.66 -4.74 8.99
N PHE A 42 4.08 -4.88 7.73
CA PHE A 42 3.67 -3.96 6.66
C PHE A 42 2.14 -3.87 6.53
N ARG A 43 1.46 -5.02 6.51
CA ARG A 43 -0.01 -5.07 6.45
C ARG A 43 -0.64 -4.35 7.64
N LYS A 44 -0.13 -4.59 8.85
CA LYS A 44 -0.64 -3.93 10.06
C LYS A 44 -0.49 -2.41 9.96
N LEU A 45 0.68 -1.93 9.54
CA LEU A 45 0.93 -0.49 9.35
C LEU A 45 0.01 0.12 8.29
N LEU A 46 -0.25 -0.59 7.20
CA LEU A 46 -1.17 -0.17 6.14
C LEU A 46 -2.62 -0.09 6.63
N GLU A 47 -3.10 -1.09 7.38
CA GLU A 47 -4.44 -1.08 7.98
C GLU A 47 -4.60 0.08 8.97
N GLU A 48 -3.56 0.37 9.76
CA GLU A 48 -3.54 1.55 10.64
C GLU A 48 -3.59 2.85 9.84
N GLU A 49 -2.86 2.96 8.74
CA GLU A 49 -2.88 4.15 7.87
C GLU A 49 -4.27 4.35 7.23
N ILE A 50 -4.90 3.27 6.73
CA ILE A 50 -6.28 3.29 6.21
C ILE A 50 -7.28 3.77 7.27
N SER A 51 -7.07 3.40 8.55
CA SER A 51 -7.96 3.81 9.64
C SER A 51 -7.88 5.32 9.91
N LYS A 52 -6.70 5.93 9.73
CA LYS A 52 -6.41 7.36 9.98
C LYS A 52 -6.69 8.24 8.75
N ALA A 53 -6.58 7.68 7.55
CA ALA A 53 -6.78 8.40 6.30
C ALA A 53 -8.23 8.87 6.12
N GLN A 54 -8.39 10.02 5.46
CA GLN A 54 -9.69 10.56 5.04
C GLN A 54 -9.94 10.27 3.56
N GLU A 55 -11.21 10.24 3.16
CA GLU A 55 -11.59 10.16 1.74
C GLU A 55 -11.16 11.47 1.01
N PRO A 56 -10.75 11.41 -0.26
CA PRO A 56 -10.75 10.23 -1.16
C PRO A 56 -9.52 9.30 -1.01
N PHE A 57 -8.45 9.75 -0.36
CA PHE A 57 -7.18 9.00 -0.29
C PHE A 57 -7.30 7.66 0.43
N LYS A 58 -8.21 7.55 1.40
CA LYS A 58 -8.55 6.27 2.05
C LYS A 58 -8.98 5.20 1.04
N THR A 59 -9.69 5.57 -0.01
CA THR A 59 -10.09 4.65 -1.07
C THR A 59 -8.87 4.15 -1.85
N ASP A 60 -7.91 5.02 -2.17
CA ASP A 60 -6.66 4.61 -2.86
C ASP A 60 -5.87 3.58 -2.05
N LEU A 61 -5.74 3.78 -0.73
CA LEU A 61 -5.07 2.84 0.16
C LEU A 61 -5.80 1.48 0.23
N LYS A 62 -7.14 1.47 0.23
CA LYS A 62 -7.94 0.24 0.20
C LYS A 62 -7.77 -0.51 -1.12
N ILE A 63 -7.76 0.21 -2.26
CA ILE A 63 -7.51 -0.38 -3.58
C ILE A 63 -6.13 -1.05 -3.59
N PHE A 64 -5.11 -0.35 -3.09
CA PHE A 64 -3.77 -0.93 -2.96
C PHE A 64 -3.78 -2.20 -2.10
N LEU A 65 -4.37 -2.15 -0.90
CA LEU A 65 -4.46 -3.31 0.00
C LEU A 65 -5.13 -4.50 -0.69
N GLN A 66 -6.23 -4.28 -1.41
CA GLN A 66 -6.92 -5.32 -2.17
C GLN A 66 -6.01 -5.96 -3.23
N LYS A 67 -5.24 -5.15 -3.98
CA LYS A 67 -4.28 -5.68 -4.97
C LYS A 67 -3.13 -6.42 -4.31
N PHE A 68 -2.65 -5.91 -3.18
CA PHE A 68 -1.59 -6.51 -2.40
C PHE A 68 -1.97 -7.89 -1.84
N GLU A 69 -3.19 -8.04 -1.30
CA GLU A 69 -3.68 -9.31 -0.75
C GLU A 69 -3.98 -10.38 -1.82
N ALA A 70 -4.20 -9.97 -3.08
CA ALA A 70 -4.44 -10.87 -4.19
C ALA A 70 -3.16 -11.53 -4.75
N LEU A 71 -1.98 -11.10 -4.29
CA LEU A 71 -0.66 -11.59 -4.69
C LEU A 71 -0.07 -12.55 -3.65
#